data_AF-A0AAD7TIW4-F1
#
_entry.id   AF-A0AAD7TIW4-F1
#
_cell.length_a   1.000
_cell.length_b   1.000
_cell.length_c   1.000
_cell.angle_alpha   90.00
_cell.angle_beta   90.00
_cell.angle_gamma   90.00
#
_symmetry.space_group_name_H-M   'P 1'
#
loop_
_entity.id
_entity.type
_entity.pdbx_description
1 polymer ?
#
loop_
_entity_poly.entity_id
_entity_poly.type
_entity_poly.pdbx_seq_one_letter_code
_entity_poly.pdbx_strand_id
1 'polypeptide(L)'
;MHIPRALATTAATLSSGVLIPLYIDPIGGPDCSGWGPLLNSIAAHPSVPVWAVINPASGPGAHGSQAPVEYQQCIPVLRAAAPSVVVLGYVATWEGEASAQSGVNADVSGQSGDLATYRGFAELARPLFGDGDGFIALNPGTAPSDDGYYSIADILLTAENFFSDFSVSDISLASSTPVSKQAVVLTDGPSTPPTSLISRLITTDHLKAFYVTTDSQAGGANPYDDLPTDLETYIAAIEAAQG
;
A
#
# COMPACT_ATOMS: atom_id res chain seq x y z
N MET A 1 -45.71 -4.99 -14.48
CA MET A 1 -45.16 -3.63 -14.52
C MET A 1 -43.82 -3.66 -13.81
N HIS A 2 -42.73 -3.75 -14.57
CA HIS A 2 -41.36 -3.74 -14.04
C HIS A 2 -40.93 -2.28 -13.97
N ILE A 3 -40.64 -1.78 -12.79
CA ILE A 3 -40.01 -0.47 -12.61
C ILE A 3 -38.50 -0.72 -12.63
N PRO A 4 -37.75 -0.26 -13.64
CA PRO A 4 -36.31 -0.39 -13.60
C PRO A 4 -35.77 0.56 -12.52
N ARG A 5 -34.95 0.00 -11.62
CA ARG A 5 -34.19 0.77 -10.63
C ARG A 5 -33.14 1.57 -11.41
N ALA A 6 -33.20 2.89 -11.35
CA ALA A 6 -32.19 3.75 -11.95
C ALA A 6 -30.82 3.40 -11.33
N LEU A 7 -29.86 3.04 -12.18
CA LEU A 7 -28.45 2.99 -11.80
C LEU A 7 -28.00 4.43 -11.57
N ALA A 8 -27.92 4.84 -10.31
CA ALA A 8 -27.17 6.02 -9.95
C ALA A 8 -25.69 5.66 -10.09
N THR A 9 -25.09 6.00 -11.24
CA THR A 9 -23.64 5.99 -11.38
C THR A 9 -23.10 7.21 -10.63
N THR A 10 -22.95 7.10 -9.32
CA THR A 10 -22.00 7.96 -8.62
C THR A 10 -20.64 7.64 -9.23
N ALA A 11 -20.06 8.59 -9.98
CA ALA A 11 -18.63 8.57 -10.23
C ALA A 11 -17.99 8.52 -8.84
N ALA A 12 -17.41 7.38 -8.47
CA ALA A 12 -16.59 7.32 -7.27
C ALA A 12 -15.44 8.30 -7.53
N THR A 13 -15.43 9.40 -6.79
CA THR A 13 -14.23 10.22 -6.67
C THR A 13 -13.11 9.27 -6.29
N LEU A 14 -12.04 9.23 -7.09
CA LEU A 14 -10.82 8.51 -6.74
C LEU A 14 -10.28 9.16 -5.47
N SER A 15 -10.65 8.59 -4.32
CA SER A 15 -10.19 9.08 -3.03
C SER A 15 -8.75 8.62 -2.83
N SER A 16 -7.87 9.59 -2.52
CA SER A 16 -6.51 9.33 -2.09
C SER A 16 -6.52 8.70 -0.69
N GLY A 17 -5.61 7.79 -0.42
CA GLY A 17 -5.55 7.10 0.87
C GLY A 17 -4.14 6.99 1.43
N VAL A 18 -3.95 5.98 2.26
CA VAL A 18 -2.65 5.66 2.88
C VAL A 18 -2.20 4.27 2.48
N LEU A 19 -0.95 4.14 2.02
CA LEU A 19 -0.27 2.87 1.80
C LEU A 19 0.68 2.66 2.98
N ILE A 20 0.35 1.73 3.87
CA ILE A 20 1.06 1.51 5.13
C ILE A 20 1.85 0.20 5.03
N PRO A 21 3.19 0.24 5.05
CA PRO A 21 4.02 -0.92 5.34
C PRO A 21 3.79 -1.36 6.79
N LEU A 22 2.81 -2.22 7.03
CA LEU A 22 2.41 -2.68 8.36
C LEU A 22 3.29 -3.87 8.76
N TYR A 23 4.58 -3.62 8.97
CA TYR A 23 5.58 -4.65 9.31
C TYR A 23 5.68 -4.85 10.82
N ILE A 24 4.52 -4.74 11.47
CA ILE A 24 4.34 -4.81 12.91
C ILE A 24 3.64 -6.14 13.20
N ASP A 25 4.20 -6.90 14.13
CA ASP A 25 3.56 -8.12 14.60
C ASP A 25 2.19 -7.77 15.23
N PRO A 26 1.11 -8.48 14.86
CA PRO A 26 -0.21 -8.20 15.39
C PRO A 26 -0.37 -8.39 16.92
N ILE A 27 0.64 -8.89 17.65
CA ILE A 27 0.73 -9.23 19.09
C ILE A 27 -0.60 -9.18 19.88
N GLY A 28 -0.99 -10.36 20.38
CA GLY A 28 -1.97 -10.52 21.47
C GLY A 28 -3.08 -11.53 21.27
N GLY A 29 -3.08 -12.31 20.18
CA GLY A 29 -4.23 -13.15 19.83
C GLY A 29 -5.35 -12.34 19.15
N PRO A 30 -6.64 -12.67 19.30
CA PRO A 30 -7.73 -12.04 18.55
C PRO A 30 -7.90 -10.53 18.80
N ASP A 31 -7.20 -9.99 19.81
CA ASP A 31 -7.29 -8.58 20.20
C ASP A 31 -6.40 -7.66 19.35
N CYS A 32 -5.51 -8.22 18.51
CA CYS A 32 -4.75 -7.51 17.48
C CYS A 32 -4.09 -6.20 17.95
N SER A 33 -3.56 -6.21 19.17
CA SER A 33 -3.21 -4.98 19.89
C SER A 33 -2.06 -4.20 19.23
N GLY A 34 -1.14 -4.90 18.54
CA GLY A 34 -0.10 -4.26 17.74
C GLY A 34 -0.66 -3.42 16.57
N TRP A 35 -1.87 -3.75 16.10
CA TRP A 35 -2.56 -3.02 15.03
C TRP A 35 -3.65 -2.07 15.57
N GLY A 36 -3.79 -1.95 16.89
CA GLY A 36 -4.80 -1.12 17.56
C GLY A 36 -4.84 0.33 17.04
N PRO A 37 -3.72 1.06 16.93
CA PRO A 37 -3.71 2.43 16.41
C PRO A 37 -4.29 2.53 14.98
N LEU A 38 -3.94 1.60 14.10
CA LEU A 38 -4.48 1.55 12.74
C LEU A 38 -5.98 1.22 12.73
N LEU A 39 -6.40 0.20 13.49
CA LEU A 39 -7.81 -0.20 13.59
C LEU A 39 -8.69 0.94 14.12
N ASN A 40 -8.20 1.68 15.12
CA ASN A 40 -8.89 2.86 15.65
C ASN A 40 -9.00 3.98 14.61
N SER A 41 -7.93 4.21 13.84
CA SER A 41 -7.93 5.23 12.78
C SER A 41 -8.90 4.89 11.64
N ILE A 42 -8.95 3.61 11.24
CA ILE A 42 -9.92 3.11 10.24
C ILE A 42 -11.36 3.29 10.76
N ALA A 43 -11.61 2.97 12.04
CA ALA A 43 -12.94 3.12 12.63
C ALA A 43 -13.39 4.60 12.70
N ALA A 44 -12.45 5.53 12.92
CA ALA A 44 -12.72 6.96 12.93
C ALA A 44 -12.93 7.53 11.51
N HIS A 45 -12.21 7.01 10.51
CA HIS A 45 -12.22 7.49 9.12
C HIS A 45 -12.50 6.36 8.12
N PRO A 46 -13.67 5.70 8.17
CA PRO A 46 -13.95 4.50 7.38
C PRO A 46 -14.08 4.78 5.87
N SER A 47 -14.07 6.05 5.46
CA SER A 47 -14.12 6.46 4.06
C SER A 47 -12.74 6.53 3.41
N VAL A 48 -11.68 6.71 4.19
CA VAL A 48 -10.30 6.83 3.70
C VAL A 48 -9.80 5.45 3.25
N PRO A 49 -9.32 5.30 2.01
CA PRO A 49 -8.69 4.06 1.57
C PRO A 49 -7.42 3.74 2.36
N VAL A 50 -7.31 2.49 2.79
CA VAL A 50 -6.13 1.98 3.49
C VAL A 50 -5.61 0.75 2.76
N TRP A 51 -4.40 0.83 2.24
CA TRP A 51 -3.66 -0.31 1.70
C TRP A 51 -2.62 -0.74 2.73
N ALA A 52 -2.93 -1.78 3.51
CA ALA A 52 -2.04 -2.30 4.54
C ALA A 52 -1.20 -3.44 3.97
N VAL A 53 0.11 -3.25 3.90
CA VAL A 53 1.06 -4.28 3.42
C VAL A 53 1.55 -5.08 4.61
N ILE A 54 1.16 -6.35 4.69
CA ILE A 54 1.57 -7.27 5.75
C ILE A 54 2.82 -8.04 5.34
N ASN A 55 3.74 -8.23 6.28
CA ASN A 55 5.00 -8.92 6.04
C ASN A 55 5.40 -9.84 7.20
N PRO A 56 4.79 -11.03 7.36
CA PRO A 56 5.10 -11.93 8.47
C PRO A 56 6.57 -12.34 8.57
N ALA A 57 7.26 -12.54 7.45
CA ALA A 57 8.63 -13.07 7.44
C ALA A 57 9.43 -12.71 6.18
N SER A 58 9.46 -11.44 5.77
CA SER A 58 9.97 -11.03 4.44
C SER A 58 9.27 -11.78 3.30
N GLY A 59 7.96 -12.00 3.47
CA GLY A 59 7.16 -12.96 2.74
C GLY A 59 6.06 -13.57 3.63
N PRO A 60 5.28 -14.53 3.12
CA PRO A 60 4.16 -15.13 3.84
C PRO A 60 4.57 -16.06 4.99
N GLY A 61 5.86 -16.43 5.09
CA GLY A 61 6.36 -17.45 6.01
C GLY A 61 7.18 -18.52 5.29
N ALA A 62 7.32 -19.69 5.90
CA ALA A 62 7.98 -20.81 5.23
C ALA A 62 7.13 -21.31 4.05
N HIS A 63 7.79 -21.71 2.96
CA HIS A 63 7.09 -22.22 1.78
C HIS A 63 6.17 -23.41 2.14
N GLY A 64 4.92 -23.34 1.69
CA GLY A 64 3.90 -24.37 1.94
C GLY A 64 3.36 -24.39 3.37
N SER A 65 3.72 -23.43 4.23
CA SER A 65 3.16 -23.28 5.57
C SER A 65 2.06 -22.22 5.61
N GLN A 66 1.30 -22.21 6.70
CA GLN A 66 0.44 -21.08 7.03
C GLN A 66 1.29 -19.95 7.64
N ALA A 67 0.77 -18.72 7.57
CA ALA A 67 1.31 -17.59 8.33
C ALA A 67 1.26 -17.87 9.84
N PRO A 68 2.01 -17.15 10.69
CA PRO A 68 1.88 -17.26 12.14
C PRO A 68 0.42 -17.04 12.60
N VAL A 69 0.04 -17.66 13.73
CA VAL A 69 -1.37 -17.76 14.15
C VAL A 69 -2.00 -16.40 14.43
N GLU A 70 -1.20 -15.45 14.91
CA GLU A 70 -1.60 -14.08 15.21
C GLU A 70 -2.01 -13.35 13.92
N TYR A 71 -1.26 -13.51 12.82
CA TYR A 71 -1.64 -12.97 11.50
C TYR A 71 -2.92 -13.62 10.98
N GLN A 72 -3.07 -14.94 11.11
CA GLN A 72 -4.29 -15.64 10.68
C GLN A 72 -5.54 -15.11 11.41
N GLN A 73 -5.41 -14.74 12.68
CA GLN A 73 -6.50 -14.19 13.49
C GLN A 73 -6.78 -12.72 13.17
N CYS A 74 -5.73 -11.91 12.96
CA CYS A 74 -5.85 -10.46 12.83
C CYS A 74 -6.09 -9.94 11.42
N ILE A 75 -5.65 -10.66 10.38
CA ILE A 75 -5.94 -10.28 8.98
C ILE A 75 -7.46 -10.17 8.72
N PRO A 76 -8.31 -11.14 9.14
CA PRO A 76 -9.76 -11.00 9.01
C PRO A 76 -10.33 -9.78 9.75
N VAL A 77 -9.80 -9.46 10.93
CA VAL A 77 -10.22 -8.27 11.71
C VAL A 77 -9.90 -7.00 10.94
N LEU A 78 -8.67 -6.86 10.44
CA LEU A 78 -8.24 -5.70 9.65
C LEU A 78 -9.06 -5.55 8.37
N ARG A 79 -9.27 -6.63 7.62
CA ARG A 79 -10.10 -6.62 6.40
C ARG A 79 -11.56 -6.25 6.67
N ALA A 80 -12.09 -6.60 7.84
CA ALA A 80 -13.47 -6.29 8.23
C ALA A 80 -13.64 -4.89 8.83
N ALA A 81 -12.53 -4.17 9.12
CA ALA A 81 -12.57 -2.88 9.79
C ALA A 81 -13.32 -1.81 8.97
N ALA A 82 -13.13 -1.78 7.64
CA ALA A 82 -13.95 -0.98 6.73
C ALA A 82 -13.87 -1.53 5.29
N PRO A 83 -14.88 -1.27 4.43
CA PRO A 83 -14.83 -1.63 3.00
C PRO A 83 -13.70 -0.93 2.22
N SER A 84 -13.15 0.15 2.76
CA SER A 84 -12.02 0.91 2.21
C SER A 84 -10.65 0.26 2.47
N VAL A 85 -10.61 -0.83 3.24
CA VAL A 85 -9.37 -1.53 3.61
C VAL A 85 -9.03 -2.62 2.58
N VAL A 86 -7.82 -2.55 2.04
CA VAL A 86 -7.20 -3.60 1.22
C VAL A 86 -5.96 -4.10 1.95
N VAL A 87 -5.92 -5.39 2.26
CA VAL A 87 -4.74 -6.05 2.84
C VAL A 87 -3.92 -6.69 1.72
N LEU A 88 -2.64 -6.35 1.65
CA LEU A 88 -1.69 -6.79 0.65
C LEU A 88 -0.61 -7.66 1.29
N GLY A 89 -0.34 -8.85 0.74
CA GLY A 89 0.77 -9.69 1.19
C GLY A 89 2.08 -9.26 0.54
N TYR A 90 3.11 -8.99 1.35
CA TYR A 90 4.45 -8.68 0.85
C TYR A 90 5.12 -9.91 0.23
N VAL A 91 5.78 -9.73 -0.92
CA VAL A 91 6.62 -10.72 -1.58
C VAL A 91 7.88 -10.04 -2.09
N ALA A 92 9.04 -10.45 -1.57
CA ALA A 92 10.33 -9.91 -2.00
C ALA A 92 10.69 -10.43 -3.39
N THR A 93 10.76 -9.54 -4.40
CA THR A 93 11.10 -9.93 -5.78
C THR A 93 12.60 -9.91 -6.08
N TRP A 94 13.41 -9.32 -5.19
CA TRP A 94 14.87 -9.17 -5.36
C TRP A 94 15.22 -8.57 -6.72
N GLU A 95 14.58 -7.45 -7.08
CA GLU A 95 14.75 -6.79 -8.39
C GLU A 95 14.47 -7.69 -9.60
N GLY A 96 13.69 -8.75 -9.38
CA GLY A 96 13.39 -9.77 -10.37
C GLY A 96 14.53 -10.73 -10.65
N GLU A 97 15.62 -10.77 -9.87
CA GLU A 97 16.81 -11.60 -10.12
C GLU A 97 16.50 -13.06 -10.50
N ALA A 98 17.31 -13.62 -11.42
CA ALA A 98 17.33 -15.05 -11.82
C ALA A 98 17.25 -16.02 -10.62
N SER A 99 18.07 -15.77 -9.61
CA SER A 99 18.27 -16.59 -8.41
C SER A 99 17.11 -16.54 -7.43
N ALA A 100 16.44 -15.40 -7.32
CA ALA A 100 15.34 -15.18 -6.40
C ALA A 100 14.04 -15.87 -6.81
N GLN A 101 13.97 -16.27 -8.07
CA GLN A 101 12.76 -16.79 -8.70
C GLN A 101 12.26 -18.08 -8.11
N SER A 102 13.10 -18.96 -7.58
CA SER A 102 12.54 -20.15 -6.92
C SER A 102 11.75 -19.79 -5.67
N GLY A 103 12.16 -18.75 -4.93
CA GLY A 103 11.49 -18.26 -3.72
C GLY A 103 10.31 -17.36 -4.07
N VAL A 104 10.52 -16.41 -4.99
CA VAL A 104 9.45 -15.60 -5.58
C VAL A 104 8.41 -16.54 -6.16
N ASN A 105 8.71 -17.55 -6.97
CA ASN A 105 7.72 -18.51 -7.50
C ASN A 105 7.00 -19.40 -6.51
N ALA A 106 7.59 -19.60 -5.34
CA ALA A 106 6.95 -20.23 -4.21
C ALA A 106 5.93 -19.29 -3.52
N ASP A 107 6.14 -17.97 -3.64
CA ASP A 107 5.35 -16.92 -3.00
C ASP A 107 4.42 -16.13 -3.99
N VAL A 108 4.81 -16.00 -5.28
CA VAL A 108 4.23 -15.50 -6.57
C VAL A 108 5.24 -15.75 -7.76
N SER A 109 4.99 -16.58 -8.78
CA SER A 109 5.98 -16.98 -9.84
C SER A 109 6.29 -16.13 -11.08
N GLY A 110 7.58 -16.05 -11.49
CA GLY A 110 8.13 -15.48 -12.74
C GLY A 110 9.60 -14.98 -12.69
N GLN A 111 10.29 -14.86 -13.83
CA GLN A 111 11.75 -14.75 -14.00
C GLN A 111 12.28 -13.46 -14.67
N SER A 112 13.35 -12.84 -14.12
CA SER A 112 14.38 -11.84 -14.57
C SER A 112 13.92 -10.45 -14.97
N GLY A 113 13.98 -9.50 -14.02
CA GLY A 113 13.91 -8.04 -14.15
C GLY A 113 13.82 -7.47 -15.57
N ASP A 114 12.59 -7.32 -16.03
CA ASP A 114 12.13 -6.54 -17.18
C ASP A 114 10.62 -6.33 -16.94
N LEU A 115 10.01 -5.32 -17.57
CA LEU A 115 8.57 -5.11 -17.51
C LEU A 115 7.77 -6.41 -17.79
N ALA A 116 8.32 -7.27 -18.66
CA ALA A 116 7.76 -8.59 -18.97
C ALA A 116 7.66 -9.52 -17.75
N THR A 117 8.65 -9.50 -16.86
CA THR A 117 8.68 -10.31 -15.64
C THR A 117 7.62 -9.88 -14.65
N TYR A 118 7.57 -8.58 -14.36
CA TYR A 118 6.56 -8.03 -13.46
C TYR A 118 5.15 -8.15 -14.04
N ARG A 119 5.01 -8.10 -15.37
CA ARG A 119 3.76 -8.45 -16.04
C ARG A 119 3.38 -9.91 -15.78
N GLY A 120 4.32 -10.84 -15.91
CA GLY A 120 4.10 -12.25 -15.56
C GLY A 120 3.67 -12.45 -14.11
N PHE A 121 4.32 -11.76 -13.15
CA PHE A 121 3.92 -11.79 -11.74
C PHE A 121 2.48 -11.27 -11.55
N ALA A 122 2.15 -10.14 -12.16
CA ALA A 122 0.81 -9.55 -12.06
C ALA A 122 -0.26 -10.45 -12.69
N GLU A 123 0.02 -11.04 -13.85
CA GLU A 123 -0.87 -11.98 -14.56
C GLU A 123 -1.10 -13.27 -13.77
N LEU A 124 -0.10 -13.72 -13.00
CA LEU A 124 -0.26 -14.86 -12.09
C LEU A 124 -1.04 -14.48 -10.83
N ALA A 125 -0.71 -13.36 -10.19
CA ALA A 125 -1.26 -13.01 -8.88
C ALA A 125 -2.71 -12.53 -8.95
N ARG A 126 -3.06 -11.71 -9.94
CA ARG A 126 -4.39 -11.10 -10.10
C ARG A 126 -5.54 -12.12 -10.08
N PRO A 127 -5.51 -13.26 -10.81
CA PRO A 127 -6.60 -14.22 -10.78
C PRO A 127 -6.75 -15.00 -9.46
N LEU A 128 -5.75 -14.97 -8.57
CA LEU A 128 -5.77 -15.72 -7.30
C LEU A 128 -6.59 -15.03 -6.21
N PHE A 129 -6.88 -13.73 -6.36
CA PHE A 129 -7.53 -12.91 -5.35
C PHE A 129 -8.69 -12.10 -5.95
N GLY A 130 -9.59 -11.61 -5.09
CA GLY A 130 -10.63 -10.65 -5.49
C GLY A 130 -11.54 -11.15 -6.62
N ASP A 131 -11.93 -12.43 -6.62
CA ASP A 131 -12.76 -13.05 -7.66
C ASP A 131 -12.21 -12.90 -9.10
N GLY A 132 -10.87 -12.82 -9.22
CA GLY A 132 -10.19 -12.68 -10.51
C GLY A 132 -9.63 -11.28 -10.78
N ASP A 133 -9.88 -10.33 -9.87
CA ASP A 133 -9.43 -8.93 -9.97
C ASP A 133 -8.56 -8.52 -8.77
N GLY A 134 -7.60 -9.37 -8.43
CA GLY A 134 -6.66 -9.12 -7.34
C GLY A 134 -5.92 -7.79 -7.48
N PHE A 135 -5.86 -7.03 -6.40
CA PHE A 135 -5.14 -5.75 -6.34
C PHE A 135 -3.62 -5.97 -6.38
N ILE A 136 -2.92 -5.31 -7.29
CA ILE A 136 -1.47 -5.41 -7.44
C ILE A 136 -0.79 -4.10 -7.03
N ALA A 137 0.07 -4.15 -6.02
CA ALA A 137 0.99 -3.07 -5.71
C ALA A 137 2.42 -3.49 -6.07
N LEU A 138 3.16 -2.60 -6.76
CA LEU A 138 4.58 -2.79 -7.02
C LEU A 138 5.38 -1.73 -6.26
N ASN A 139 6.49 -2.16 -5.66
CA ASN A 139 7.41 -1.27 -4.98
C ASN A 139 8.79 -1.26 -5.66
N PRO A 140 9.03 -0.34 -6.61
CA PRO A 140 10.36 -0.03 -7.11
C PRO A 140 11.15 0.96 -6.23
N GLY A 141 10.53 1.62 -5.26
CA GLY A 141 11.14 2.66 -4.40
C GLY A 141 11.44 3.99 -5.11
N THR A 142 11.49 3.99 -6.44
CA THR A 142 11.68 5.15 -7.31
C THR A 142 10.86 5.01 -8.59
N ALA A 143 10.57 6.12 -9.27
CA ALA A 143 9.84 6.10 -10.53
C ALA A 143 10.56 5.23 -11.57
N PRO A 144 9.91 4.18 -12.13
CA PRO A 144 10.52 3.37 -13.16
C PRO A 144 10.66 4.17 -14.45
N SER A 145 11.71 3.89 -15.22
CA SER A 145 11.94 4.51 -16.53
C SER A 145 11.00 4.01 -17.63
N ASP A 146 10.40 2.82 -17.45
CA ASP A 146 9.42 2.24 -18.36
C ASP A 146 7.99 2.48 -17.85
N ASP A 147 7.23 3.30 -18.58
CA ASP A 147 5.85 3.62 -18.22
C ASP A 147 4.91 2.40 -18.26
N GLY A 148 5.34 1.28 -18.86
CA GLY A 148 4.56 0.04 -18.90
C GLY A 148 4.26 -0.53 -17.52
N TYR A 149 5.04 -0.21 -16.48
CA TYR A 149 4.79 -0.65 -15.10
C TYR A 149 3.46 -0.11 -14.56
N TYR A 150 3.05 1.09 -14.98
CA TYR A 150 1.77 1.69 -14.59
C TYR A 150 0.57 0.93 -15.19
N SER A 151 0.77 0.09 -16.20
CA SER A 151 -0.30 -0.73 -16.82
C SER A 151 -0.60 -2.02 -16.06
N ILE A 152 0.35 -2.52 -15.26
CA ILE A 152 0.26 -3.84 -14.60
C ILE A 152 -0.04 -3.74 -13.10
N ALA A 153 0.13 -2.54 -12.52
CA ALA A 153 -0.14 -2.26 -11.11
C ALA A 153 -1.37 -1.36 -10.91
N ASP A 154 -2.01 -1.54 -9.76
CA ASP A 154 -3.05 -0.68 -9.23
C ASP A 154 -2.46 0.45 -8.36
N ILE A 155 -1.35 0.16 -7.68
CA ILE A 155 -0.47 1.13 -7.01
C ILE A 155 1.00 0.87 -7.35
N LEU A 156 1.76 1.93 -7.60
CA LEU A 156 3.19 1.91 -7.78
C LEU A 156 3.86 2.82 -6.74
N LEU A 157 4.69 2.29 -5.84
CA LEU A 157 5.45 3.11 -4.89
C LEU A 157 6.55 3.85 -5.63
N THR A 158 6.26 5.10 -5.97
CA THR A 158 7.05 5.92 -6.90
C THR A 158 8.15 6.69 -6.17
N ALA A 159 7.96 6.94 -4.88
CA ALA A 159 9.00 7.49 -4.01
C ALA A 159 8.95 6.81 -2.63
N GLU A 160 10.08 6.22 -2.24
CA GLU A 160 10.37 5.68 -0.91
C GLU A 160 11.68 6.30 -0.41
N ASN A 161 11.58 7.40 0.34
CA ASN A 161 12.70 8.30 0.66
C ASN A 161 12.67 8.75 2.12
N PHE A 162 13.78 9.31 2.60
CA PHE A 162 13.73 10.22 3.75
C PHE A 162 12.79 11.39 3.47
N PHE A 163 12.00 11.80 4.47
CA PHE A 163 11.10 12.94 4.34
C PHE A 163 11.82 14.22 3.92
N SER A 164 13.06 14.41 4.38
CA SER A 164 13.90 15.58 4.04
C SER A 164 14.33 15.62 2.58
N ASP A 165 14.35 14.48 1.91
CA ASP A 165 14.91 14.31 0.57
C ASP A 165 13.82 14.28 -0.51
N PHE A 166 12.55 14.09 -0.10
CA PHE A 166 11.42 14.06 -1.00
C PHE A 166 11.12 15.42 -1.64
N SER A 167 10.88 15.40 -2.95
CA SER A 167 10.36 16.51 -3.72
C SER A 167 9.09 16.09 -4.46
N VAL A 168 8.13 17.01 -4.62
CA VAL A 168 6.95 16.78 -5.48
C VAL A 168 7.31 16.56 -6.95
N SER A 169 8.57 16.81 -7.36
CA SER A 169 9.07 16.44 -8.69
C SER A 169 9.40 14.94 -8.82
N ASP A 170 9.44 14.20 -7.72
CA ASP A 170 9.71 12.75 -7.71
C ASP A 170 8.49 11.96 -8.18
N ILE A 171 7.30 12.60 -8.20
CA ILE A 171 6.09 12.08 -8.83
C ILE A 171 5.90 12.71 -10.21
N SER A 172 5.32 11.94 -11.13
CA SER A 172 5.03 12.41 -12.49
C SER A 172 3.54 12.65 -12.69
N LEU A 173 3.19 13.76 -13.37
CA LEU A 173 1.80 14.10 -13.73
C LEU A 173 1.48 13.78 -15.20
N ALA A 174 2.38 13.09 -15.90
CA ALA A 174 2.16 12.71 -17.29
C ALA A 174 1.03 11.66 -17.40
N SER A 175 0.33 11.67 -18.53
CA SER A 175 -0.77 10.71 -18.78
C SER A 175 -0.28 9.26 -18.88
N SER A 176 0.98 9.02 -19.26
CA SER A 176 1.60 7.71 -19.31
C SER A 176 2.02 7.19 -17.93
N THR A 177 2.16 8.07 -16.95
CA THR A 177 2.49 7.78 -15.55
C THR A 177 1.39 8.35 -14.65
N PRO A 178 0.18 7.78 -14.64
CA PRO A 178 -0.95 8.36 -13.94
C PRO A 178 -0.69 8.49 -12.43
N VAL A 179 -0.74 9.71 -11.91
CA VAL A 179 -0.58 10.04 -10.48
C VAL A 179 -1.62 9.34 -9.59
N SER A 180 -2.79 9.02 -10.15
CA SER A 180 -3.84 8.21 -9.53
C SER A 180 -3.47 6.73 -9.35
N LYS A 181 -2.28 6.32 -9.77
CA LYS A 181 -1.67 5.01 -9.46
C LYS A 181 -0.39 5.14 -8.62
N GLN A 182 0.06 6.34 -8.31
CA GLN A 182 1.34 6.56 -7.62
C GLN A 182 1.14 6.62 -6.11
N ALA A 183 2.06 5.99 -5.38
CA ALA A 183 2.19 6.11 -3.94
C ALA A 183 3.51 6.76 -3.55
N VAL A 184 3.51 7.44 -2.40
CA VAL A 184 4.69 8.00 -1.75
C VAL A 184 4.72 7.52 -0.29
N VAL A 185 5.85 6.97 0.14
CA VAL A 185 6.12 6.54 1.53
C VAL A 185 7.39 7.23 1.99
N LEU A 186 7.31 7.99 3.08
CA LEU A 186 8.46 8.75 3.61
C LEU A 186 8.81 8.32 5.03
N THR A 187 10.10 8.23 5.33
CA THR A 187 10.62 7.89 6.66
C THR A 187 11.23 9.12 7.33
N ASP A 188 11.53 9.02 8.64
CA ASP A 188 12.20 10.09 9.40
C ASP A 188 11.44 11.42 9.30
N GLY A 189 10.12 11.34 9.16
CA GLY A 189 9.25 12.48 8.95
C GLY A 189 8.73 13.09 10.26
N PRO A 190 8.05 14.23 10.17
CA PRO A 190 7.26 14.72 11.29
C PRO A 190 6.09 13.76 11.57
N SER A 191 5.57 13.80 12.80
CA SER A 191 4.41 13.02 13.21
C SER A 191 3.19 13.30 12.32
N THR A 192 2.93 14.58 12.04
CA THR A 192 1.98 15.03 11.03
C THR A 192 2.73 15.83 9.95
N PRO A 193 2.68 15.42 8.66
CA PRO A 193 3.24 16.19 7.55
C PRO A 193 2.62 17.58 7.39
N PRO A 194 3.33 18.56 6.82
CA PRO A 194 2.78 19.90 6.57
C PRO A 194 1.48 19.83 5.76
N THR A 195 0.43 20.52 6.20
CA THR A 195 -0.86 20.55 5.50
C THR A 195 -0.72 21.03 4.05
N SER A 196 0.24 21.94 3.78
CA SER A 196 0.54 22.37 2.41
C SER A 196 1.02 21.24 1.50
N LEU A 197 1.80 20.30 2.03
CA LEU A 197 2.23 19.11 1.31
C LEU A 197 1.07 18.15 1.08
N ILE A 198 0.26 17.91 2.13
CA ILE A 198 -0.95 17.08 2.03
C ILE A 198 -1.91 17.64 0.97
N SER A 199 -2.28 18.91 1.05
CA SER A 199 -3.17 19.56 0.06
C SER A 199 -2.57 19.55 -1.35
N ARG A 200 -1.25 19.65 -1.48
CA ARG A 200 -0.61 19.53 -2.79
C ARG A 200 -0.80 18.12 -3.36
N LEU A 201 -0.39 17.09 -2.62
CA LEU A 201 -0.43 15.71 -3.11
C LEU A 201 -1.86 15.18 -3.29
N ILE A 202 -2.77 15.50 -2.37
CA ILE A 202 -4.13 14.95 -2.33
C ILE A 202 -5.11 15.79 -3.15
N THR A 203 -5.18 17.11 -2.86
CA THR A 203 -6.19 17.99 -3.49
C THR A 203 -5.78 18.44 -4.89
N THR A 204 -4.49 18.73 -5.11
CA THR A 204 -4.03 19.28 -6.39
C THR A 204 -3.58 18.20 -7.36
N ASP A 205 -2.70 17.31 -6.88
CA ASP A 205 -2.06 16.31 -7.74
C ASP A 205 -2.88 15.00 -7.79
N HIS A 206 -3.83 14.78 -6.87
CA HIS A 206 -4.66 13.58 -6.80
C HIS A 206 -3.86 12.26 -6.72
N LEU A 207 -2.78 12.28 -5.94
CA LEU A 207 -1.94 11.13 -5.63
C LEU A 207 -2.78 9.99 -5.05
N LYS A 208 -2.50 8.74 -5.43
CA LYS A 208 -3.29 7.58 -4.97
C LYS A 208 -3.12 7.32 -3.48
N ALA A 209 -1.88 7.32 -3.01
CA ALA A 209 -1.57 7.04 -1.61
C ALA A 209 -0.38 7.86 -1.12
N PHE A 210 -0.47 8.34 0.12
CA PHE A 210 0.62 9.02 0.80
C PHE A 210 0.76 8.41 2.20
N TYR A 211 1.98 8.19 2.67
CA TYR A 211 2.26 7.78 4.04
C TYR A 211 3.58 8.38 4.50
N VAL A 212 3.62 8.78 5.77
CA VAL A 212 4.84 9.25 6.44
C VAL A 212 4.93 8.57 7.79
N THR A 213 6.10 8.02 8.10
CA THR A 213 6.42 7.49 9.41
C THR A 213 7.42 8.39 10.13
N THR A 214 7.26 8.49 11.45
CA THR A 214 8.24 9.13 12.34
C THR A 214 9.44 8.25 12.64
N ASP A 215 9.31 6.96 12.34
CA ASP A 215 10.33 5.98 12.62
C ASP A 215 11.54 6.16 11.70
N SER A 216 12.70 5.80 12.24
CA SER A 216 14.00 6.17 11.71
C SER A 216 14.57 5.07 10.84
N GLN A 217 14.91 5.40 9.59
CA GLN A 217 15.74 4.52 8.74
C GLN A 217 17.25 4.77 8.97
N ALA A 218 17.62 5.79 9.75
CA ALA A 218 19.00 6.15 10.00
C ALA A 218 19.83 4.96 10.53
N GLY A 219 21.01 4.75 9.93
CA GLY A 219 21.90 3.64 10.30
C GLY A 219 21.42 2.25 9.87
N GLY A 220 20.41 2.15 8.99
CA GLY A 220 19.87 0.88 8.50
C GLY A 220 18.85 0.24 9.46
N ALA A 221 18.25 1.04 10.34
CA ALA A 221 17.11 0.62 11.14
C ALA A 221 15.87 0.37 10.25
N ASN A 222 14.93 -0.43 10.75
CA ASN A 222 13.67 -0.72 10.08
C ASN A 222 12.65 0.37 10.43
N PRO A 223 12.21 1.23 9.51
CA PRO A 223 11.31 2.34 9.80
C PRO A 223 9.81 1.94 9.79
N TYR A 224 9.52 0.64 9.78
CA TYR A 224 8.17 0.10 9.56
C TYR A 224 7.72 -0.84 10.70
N ASP A 225 8.44 -0.88 11.82
CA ASP A 225 8.07 -1.65 13.00
C ASP A 225 7.31 -0.86 14.07
N ASP A 226 7.12 0.45 13.88
CA ASP A 226 6.25 1.29 14.70
C ASP A 226 5.31 2.17 13.85
N LEU A 227 4.08 2.39 14.35
CA LEU A 227 3.15 3.38 13.77
C LEU A 227 3.36 4.76 14.41
N PRO A 228 3.20 5.85 13.63
CA PRO A 228 3.14 7.20 14.20
C PRO A 228 2.09 7.29 15.31
N THR A 229 2.46 7.93 16.42
CA THR A 229 1.55 8.08 17.58
C THR A 229 0.31 8.93 17.27
N ASP A 230 0.35 9.74 16.22
CA ASP A 230 -0.71 10.60 15.71
C ASP A 230 -1.27 10.12 14.37
N LEU A 231 -1.18 8.82 14.07
CA LEU A 231 -1.68 8.21 12.83
C LEU A 231 -3.14 8.60 12.49
N GLU A 232 -4.01 8.66 13.49
CA GLU A 232 -5.41 9.07 13.28
C GLU A 232 -5.49 10.53 12.80
N THR A 233 -4.74 11.44 13.41
CA THR A 233 -4.72 12.86 13.01
C THR A 233 -4.16 13.02 11.60
N TYR A 234 -3.16 12.21 11.23
CA TYR A 234 -2.68 12.15 9.86
C TYR A 234 -3.77 11.69 8.88
N ILE A 235 -4.48 10.60 9.18
CA ILE A 235 -5.56 10.08 8.34
C ILE A 235 -6.71 11.09 8.25
N ALA A 236 -7.05 11.78 9.33
CA ALA A 236 -8.02 12.87 9.35
C ALA A 236 -7.61 14.02 8.40
N ALA A 237 -6.32 14.35 8.36
CA ALA A 237 -5.80 15.37 7.44
C ALA A 237 -5.86 14.93 5.97
N ILE A 238 -5.65 13.64 5.68
CA ILE A 238 -5.88 13.06 4.34
C ILE A 238 -7.36 13.15 3.99
N GLU A 239 -8.27 12.72 4.87
CA GLU A 239 -9.73 12.79 4.66
C GLU A 239 -10.18 14.22 4.35
N ALA A 240 -9.75 15.19 5.16
CA ALA A 240 -10.09 16.60 4.97
C ALA A 240 -9.57 17.18 3.64
N ALA A 241 -8.48 16.65 3.10
CA ALA A 241 -7.90 17.10 1.83
C ALA A 241 -8.59 16.51 0.59
N GLN A 242 -9.43 15.48 0.74
CA GLN A 242 -10.18 14.87 -0.36
C GLN A 242 -11.35 15.72 -0.87
N GLY A 243 -11.87 16.63 -0.03
CA GLY A 243 -12.96 17.56 -0.37
C GLY A 243 -14.33 17.13 0.12
#